data_AF-F5L3N1-F1
#
_entry.id   AF-F5L3N1-F1
#
_cell.length_a   1.000
_cell.length_b   1.000
_cell.length_c   1.000
_cell.angle_alpha   90.00
_cell.angle_beta   90.00
_cell.angle_gamma   90.00
#
_symmetry.space_group_name_H-M   'P 1'
#
loop_
_entity.id
_entity.type
_entity.pdbx_description
1 polymer ?
#
loop_
_entity_poly.entity_id
_entity_poly.type
_entity_poly.pdbx_seq_one_letter_code
_entity_poly.pdbx_strand_id
1 'polypeptide(L)'
;MIYHHLYLLYLYYFNIKRDYYECHDVLEELWLEEGCYSFYQGLIQVAVGLYHFRWNNIEGAKLLFEGGLKKLEAYPDHHYGINVQKLRHDVKHYLYKLNHIEEDPFEFYDLTIEIVDEDLQEMVEGIAREMEQEQNSP
;
A
#
# COMPACT_ATOMS: atom_id res chain seq x y z
N MET A 1 9.06 -3.15 18.39
CA MET A 1 9.90 -2.30 17.50
C MET A 1 9.25 -0.92 17.46
N ILE A 2 9.98 0.20 17.33
CA ILE A 2 9.32 1.51 17.15
C ILE A 2 9.14 1.71 15.64
N TYR A 3 7.89 1.72 15.19
CA TYR A 3 7.54 2.00 13.79
C TYR A 3 7.50 3.51 13.55
N HIS A 4 7.94 3.95 12.37
CA HIS A 4 7.89 5.37 12.00
C HIS A 4 6.43 5.82 11.85
N HIS A 5 6.11 7.04 12.32
CA HIS A 5 4.74 7.55 12.27
C HIS A 5 4.17 7.57 10.84
N LEU A 6 4.97 8.00 9.85
CA LEU A 6 4.57 8.00 8.44
C LEU A 6 4.29 6.59 7.89
N TYR A 7 4.95 5.55 8.41
CA TYR A 7 4.65 4.17 8.04
C TYR A 7 3.29 3.72 8.62
N LEU A 8 2.96 4.14 9.84
CA LEU A 8 1.64 3.90 10.43
C LEU A 8 0.54 4.61 9.64
N LEU A 9 0.76 5.88 9.26
CA LEU A 9 -0.16 6.64 8.41
C LEU A 9 -0.36 5.97 7.05
N TYR A 10 0.71 5.49 6.41
CA TYR A 10 0.60 4.74 5.17
C TYR A 10 -0.34 3.54 5.31
N LEU A 11 -0.15 2.70 6.34
CA LEU A 11 -0.99 1.52 6.56
C LEU A 11 -2.44 1.90 6.88
N TYR A 12 -2.66 2.97 7.64
CA TYR A 12 -3.99 3.53 7.89
C TYR A 12 -4.67 3.99 6.60
N TYR A 13 -3.99 4.80 5.78
CA TYR A 13 -4.55 5.28 4.52
C TYR A 13 -4.80 4.13 3.54
N PHE A 14 -3.92 3.13 3.50
CA PHE A 14 -4.04 1.99 2.61
C PHE A 14 -5.18 1.05 3.03
N ASN A 15 -5.19 0.62 4.29
CA ASN A 15 -6.11 -0.43 4.78
C ASN A 15 -7.47 0.11 5.21
N ILE A 16 -7.54 1.33 5.76
CA ILE A 16 -8.74 1.84 6.43
C ILE A 16 -9.40 2.91 5.57
N LYS A 17 -8.70 4.03 5.27
CA LYS A 17 -9.31 5.12 4.49
C LYS A 17 -9.42 4.84 3.00
N ARG A 18 -8.64 3.88 2.49
CA ARG A 18 -8.53 3.56 1.05
C ARG A 18 -8.12 4.78 0.23
N ASP A 19 -7.31 5.66 0.82
CA ASP A 19 -6.79 6.86 0.17
C ASP A 19 -5.37 6.62 -0.32
N TYR A 20 -5.28 6.14 -1.56
CA TYR A 20 -4.00 5.81 -2.18
C TYR A 20 -3.19 7.02 -2.63
N TYR A 21 -3.81 8.19 -2.71
CA TYR A 21 -3.08 9.43 -2.96
C TYR A 21 -2.34 9.84 -1.68
N GLU A 22 -3.03 9.87 -0.53
CA GLU A 22 -2.39 10.13 0.76
C GLU A 22 -1.33 9.08 1.11
N CYS A 23 -1.50 7.82 0.70
CA CYS A 23 -0.47 6.80 0.81
C CYS A 23 0.85 7.19 0.11
N HIS A 24 0.76 7.81 -1.06
CA HIS A 24 1.94 8.28 -1.79
C HIS A 24 2.65 9.37 -0.99
N ASP A 25 1.91 10.40 -0.58
CA ASP A 25 2.49 11.59 0.04
C ASP A 25 3.20 11.25 1.36
N VAL A 26 2.55 10.51 2.25
CA VAL A 26 3.16 10.16 3.55
C VAL A 26 4.35 9.21 3.42
N LEU A 27 4.30 8.26 2.48
CA LEU A 27 5.36 7.26 2.36
C LEU A 27 6.52 7.76 1.49
N GLU A 28 6.28 8.70 0.58
CA GLU A 28 7.34 9.43 -0.15
C GLU A 28 8.19 10.25 0.82
N GLU A 29 7.56 10.96 1.77
CA GLU A 29 8.29 11.69 2.82
C GLU A 29 9.23 10.75 3.60
N LEU A 30 8.71 9.61 4.09
CA LEU A 30 9.53 8.61 4.76
C LEU A 30 10.62 8.02 3.85
N TRP A 31 10.30 7.77 2.58
CA TRP A 31 11.24 7.23 1.62
C TRP A 31 12.44 8.16 1.39
N LEU A 32 12.20 9.47 1.32
CA LEU A 32 13.25 10.47 1.19
C LEU A 32 14.09 10.62 2.48
N GLU A 33 13.46 10.55 3.65
CA GLU A 33 14.14 10.60 4.96
C GLU A 33 15.06 9.40 5.19
N GLU A 34 14.62 8.20 4.85
CA GLU A 34 15.33 6.93 5.08
C GLU A 34 16.29 6.55 3.93
N GLY A 35 16.76 7.55 3.17
CA GLY A 35 17.79 7.36 2.15
C GLY A 35 17.34 6.55 0.94
N CYS A 36 16.09 6.73 0.52
CA CYS A 36 15.49 6.11 -0.66
C CYS A 36 15.38 4.57 -0.59
N TYR A 37 15.02 4.03 0.58
CA TYR A 37 14.87 2.61 0.79
C TYR A 37 13.88 1.94 -0.20
N SER A 38 14.37 0.96 -0.97
CA SER A 38 13.60 0.36 -2.09
C SER A 38 12.29 -0.32 -1.68
N PHE A 39 12.18 -0.75 -0.41
CA PHE A 39 10.96 -1.35 0.13
C PHE A 39 9.80 -0.35 0.10
N TYR A 40 10.02 0.87 0.63
CA TYR A 40 9.02 1.92 0.65
C TYR A 40 8.63 2.33 -0.76
N GLN A 41 9.59 2.44 -1.68
CA GLN A 41 9.27 2.69 -3.08
C GLN A 41 8.40 1.58 -3.70
N GLY A 42 8.60 0.32 -3.30
CA GLY A 42 7.73 -0.79 -3.71
C GLY A 42 6.29 -0.62 -3.22
N LEU A 43 6.11 -0.26 -1.94
CA LEU A 43 4.82 0.01 -1.32
C LEU A 43 4.11 1.23 -1.92
N ILE A 44 4.85 2.32 -2.19
CA ILE A 44 4.34 3.50 -2.90
C ILE A 44 3.79 3.09 -4.27
N GLN A 45 4.56 2.33 -5.04
CA GLN A 45 4.13 1.91 -6.37
C GLN A 45 2.88 1.01 -6.34
N VAL A 46 2.71 0.18 -5.31
CA VAL A 46 1.46 -0.59 -5.14
C VAL A 46 0.27 0.33 -4.87
N ALA A 47 0.39 1.30 -3.95
CA ALA A 47 -0.68 2.25 -3.67
C ALA A 47 -1.04 3.08 -4.91
N VAL A 48 -0.04 3.67 -5.57
CA VAL A 48 -0.27 4.49 -6.77
C VAL A 48 -0.81 3.63 -7.94
N GLY A 49 -0.44 2.36 -8.03
CA GLY A 49 -1.03 1.43 -9.01
C GLY A 49 -2.54 1.26 -8.82
N LEU A 50 -3.00 1.12 -7.57
CA LEU A 50 -4.43 1.09 -7.24
C LEU A 50 -5.11 2.43 -7.55
N TYR A 51 -4.47 3.55 -7.20
CA TYR A 51 -4.97 4.89 -7.55
C TYR A 51 -5.18 5.05 -9.06
N HIS A 52 -4.19 4.65 -9.87
CA HIS A 52 -4.27 4.73 -11.33
C HIS A 52 -5.43 3.91 -11.88
N PHE A 53 -5.61 2.67 -11.41
CA PHE A 53 -6.70 1.83 -11.90
C PHE A 53 -8.07 2.37 -11.46
N ARG A 54 -8.19 2.89 -10.23
CA ARG A 54 -9.42 3.54 -9.74
C ARG A 54 -9.88 4.69 -10.66
N TRP A 55 -8.94 5.36 -11.32
CA TRP A 55 -9.20 6.42 -12.31
C TRP A 55 -9.10 5.97 -13.77
N ASN A 56 -9.31 4.67 -14.05
CA ASN A 56 -9.28 4.05 -15.38
C ASN A 56 -7.95 4.18 -16.15
N ASN A 57 -6.85 4.49 -15.46
CA ASN A 57 -5.52 4.47 -16.05
C ASN A 57 -4.88 3.07 -15.93
N ILE A 58 -5.35 2.15 -16.78
CA ILE A 58 -4.97 0.73 -16.78
C ILE A 58 -3.46 0.56 -17.05
N GLU A 59 -2.93 1.22 -18.07
CA GLU A 59 -1.51 1.07 -18.46
C GLU A 59 -0.57 1.61 -17.39
N GLY A 60 -0.93 2.74 -16.76
CA GLY A 60 -0.19 3.26 -15.61
C GLY A 60 -0.22 2.31 -14.41
N ALA A 61 -1.38 1.70 -14.12
CA ALA A 61 -1.50 0.74 -13.04
C ALA A 61 -0.61 -0.50 -13.26
N LYS A 62 -0.59 -1.06 -14.47
CA LYS A 62 0.27 -2.20 -14.84
C LYS A 62 1.74 -1.90 -14.59
N LEU A 63 2.24 -0.78 -15.13
CA LEU A 63 3.64 -0.36 -14.98
C LEU A 63 4.06 -0.20 -13.52
N LEU A 64 3.17 0.38 -12.70
CA LEU A 64 3.42 0.58 -11.28
C LEU A 64 3.41 -0.74 -10.50
N PHE A 65 2.47 -1.63 -10.76
CA PHE A 65 2.45 -2.95 -10.12
C PHE A 65 3.66 -3.80 -10.49
N GLU A 66 4.09 -3.80 -11.74
CA GLU A 66 5.32 -4.48 -12.17
C GLU A 66 6.55 -3.92 -11.46
N GLY A 67 6.67 -2.59 -11.41
CA GLY A 67 7.75 -1.89 -10.72
C GLY A 67 7.77 -2.17 -9.22
N GLY A 68 6.60 -2.19 -8.58
CA GLY A 68 6.42 -2.43 -7.16
C GLY A 68 6.76 -3.87 -6.79
N LEU A 69 6.24 -4.84 -7.54
CA LEU A 69 6.58 -6.26 -7.39
C LEU A 69 8.09 -6.48 -7.48
N LYS A 70 8.74 -5.94 -8.51
CA LYS A 70 10.20 -6.09 -8.69
C LYS A 70 11.01 -5.63 -7.47
N LYS A 71 10.56 -4.57 -6.77
CA LYS A 71 11.21 -4.08 -5.55
C LYS A 71 10.92 -4.97 -4.36
N LEU A 72 9.66 -5.38 -4.20
CA LEU A 72 9.21 -6.20 -3.08
C LEU A 72 9.79 -7.62 -3.11
N GLU A 73 10.16 -8.15 -4.28
CA GLU A 73 10.79 -9.49 -4.40
C GLU A 73 12.13 -9.63 -3.66
N ALA A 74 12.83 -8.52 -3.40
CA ALA A 74 14.12 -8.55 -2.70
C ALA A 74 13.96 -8.73 -1.17
N TYR A 75 12.74 -8.71 -0.64
CA TYR A 75 12.47 -8.71 0.80
C TYR A 75 11.89 -10.05 1.28
N PRO A 76 12.11 -10.42 2.55
CA PRO A 76 11.56 -11.64 3.13
C PRO A 76 10.03 -11.66 3.12
N ASP A 77 9.46 -12.86 3.29
CA ASP A 77 8.01 -13.06 3.30
C ASP A 77 7.29 -12.20 4.34
N HIS A 78 7.90 -12.03 5.52
CA HIS A 78 7.47 -11.06 6.53
C HIS A 78 8.55 -10.01 6.70
N HIS A 79 8.19 -8.74 6.57
CA HIS A 79 9.12 -7.62 6.65
C HIS A 79 8.41 -6.39 7.18
N TYR A 80 9.03 -5.66 8.11
CA TYR A 80 8.44 -4.46 8.75
C TYR A 80 7.01 -4.70 9.28
N GLY A 81 6.77 -5.87 9.87
CA GLY A 81 5.50 -6.19 10.51
C GLY A 81 4.34 -6.53 9.57
N ILE A 82 4.58 -6.64 8.25
CA ILE A 82 3.55 -7.02 7.27
C ILE A 82 3.88 -8.33 6.53
N ASN A 83 2.84 -8.98 6.01
CA ASN A 83 2.96 -10.15 5.14
C ASN A 83 3.24 -9.71 3.69
N VAL A 84 4.52 -9.52 3.36
CA VAL A 84 4.98 -9.16 2.01
C VAL A 84 4.71 -10.28 1.01
N GLN A 85 4.75 -11.54 1.42
CA GLN A 85 4.40 -12.66 0.55
C GLN A 85 2.95 -12.56 0.05
N LYS A 86 2.00 -12.33 0.97
CA LYS A 86 0.60 -12.15 0.61
C LYS A 86 0.41 -10.91 -0.27
N LEU A 87 1.05 -9.79 0.07
CA LEU A 87 0.98 -8.58 -0.75
C LEU A 87 1.49 -8.83 -2.18
N ARG A 88 2.64 -9.50 -2.34
CA ARG A 88 3.16 -9.89 -3.66
C ARG A 88 2.17 -10.78 -4.41
N HIS A 89 1.53 -11.73 -3.73
CA HIS A 89 0.54 -12.61 -4.34
C HIS A 89 -0.68 -11.83 -4.84
N ASP A 90 -1.24 -10.97 -3.99
CA ASP A 90 -2.41 -10.16 -4.31
C ASP A 90 -2.13 -9.22 -5.48
N VAL A 91 -0.98 -8.54 -5.49
CA VAL A 91 -0.58 -7.63 -6.58
C VAL A 91 -0.32 -8.40 -7.88
N LYS A 92 0.29 -9.59 -7.82
CA LYS A 92 0.45 -10.47 -9.01
C LYS A 92 -0.90 -10.88 -9.59
N HIS A 93 -1.85 -11.23 -8.73
CA HIS A 93 -3.20 -11.58 -9.17
C HIS A 93 -3.91 -10.37 -9.80
N TYR A 94 -3.80 -9.19 -9.17
CA TYR A 94 -4.36 -7.95 -9.71
C TYR A 94 -3.78 -7.61 -11.09
N LEU A 95 -2.45 -7.67 -11.22
CA LEU A 95 -1.74 -7.43 -12.48
C LEU A 95 -2.15 -8.45 -13.56
N TYR A 96 -2.31 -9.72 -13.19
CA TYR A 96 -2.82 -10.74 -14.11
C TYR A 96 -4.19 -10.34 -14.65
N LYS A 97 -5.13 -9.93 -13.78
CA LYS A 97 -6.46 -9.47 -14.22
C LYS A 97 -6.38 -8.24 -15.11
N LEU A 98 -5.54 -7.26 -14.79
CA LEU A 98 -5.33 -6.08 -15.63
C LEU A 98 -4.78 -6.42 -17.02
N ASN A 99 -3.91 -7.43 -17.12
CA ASN A 99 -3.38 -7.88 -18.39
C ASN A 99 -4.41 -8.61 -19.27
N HIS A 100 -5.50 -9.11 -18.69
CA HIS A 100 -6.57 -9.80 -19.40
C HIS A 100 -7.91 -9.03 -19.37
N ILE A 101 -7.86 -7.73 -19.03
CA ILE A 101 -9.06 -6.92 -18.80
C ILE A 101 -9.97 -6.78 -20.03
N GLU A 102 -9.42 -6.94 -21.24
CA GLU A 102 -10.21 -6.94 -22.48
C GLU A 102 -11.02 -8.23 -22.68
N GLU A 103 -10.54 -9.35 -22.14
CA GLU A 103 -11.15 -10.68 -22.29
C GLU A 103 -12.08 -11.00 -21.12
N ASP A 104 -11.66 -10.66 -19.90
CA ASP A 104 -12.40 -10.86 -18.65
C ASP A 104 -12.38 -9.55 -17.82
N PRO A 105 -13.28 -8.60 -18.14
CA PRO A 105 -13.34 -7.32 -17.43
C PRO A 105 -13.67 -7.51 -15.96
N PHE A 106 -13.00 -6.75 -15.10
CA PHE A 106 -13.30 -6.73 -13.68
C PHE A 106 -13.37 -5.29 -13.17
N GLU A 107 -14.20 -5.08 -12.16
CA GLU A 107 -14.31 -3.81 -11.47
C GLU A 107 -13.14 -3.62 -10.50
N PHE A 108 -12.77 -2.35 -10.29
CA PHE A 108 -11.82 -1.97 -9.25
C PHE A 108 -12.22 -2.56 -7.90
N TYR A 109 -11.25 -3.11 -7.19
CA TYR A 109 -11.37 -3.50 -5.79
C TYR A 109 -10.11 -3.13 -5.01
N ASP A 110 -10.28 -2.87 -3.70
CA ASP A 110 -9.17 -2.52 -2.82
C ASP A 110 -8.36 -3.77 -2.40
N LEU A 111 -7.06 -3.59 -2.16
CA LEU A 111 -6.21 -4.59 -1.52
C LEU A 111 -6.05 -4.27 -0.04
N THR A 112 -5.88 -5.28 0.80
CA THR A 112 -5.54 -5.09 2.22
C THR A 112 -4.15 -5.64 2.48
N ILE A 113 -3.25 -4.82 3.01
CA ILE A 113 -1.96 -5.28 3.53
C ILE A 113 -2.22 -5.99 4.85
N GLU A 114 -1.91 -7.28 4.90
CA GLU A 114 -1.99 -8.05 6.14
C GLU A 114 -0.84 -7.65 7.07
N ILE A 115 -1.22 -7.12 8.24
CA ILE A 115 -0.30 -6.82 9.34
C ILE A 115 -0.18 -8.09 10.19
N VAL A 116 1.05 -8.56 10.39
CA VAL A 116 1.36 -9.79 11.15
C VAL A 116 2.00 -9.52 12.50
N ASP A 117 2.43 -8.28 12.74
CA ASP A 117 2.92 -7.82 14.04
C ASP A 117 1.77 -7.20 14.83
N GLU A 118 1.46 -7.78 15.99
CA GLU A 118 0.37 -7.34 16.88
C GLU A 118 0.58 -5.90 17.37
N ASP A 119 1.83 -5.51 17.70
CA ASP A 119 2.15 -4.15 18.16
C ASP A 119 1.88 -3.13 17.03
N LEU A 120 2.24 -3.49 15.79
CA LEU A 120 2.00 -2.65 14.61
C LEU A 120 0.49 -2.48 14.37
N GLN A 121 -0.26 -3.57 14.48
CA GLN A 121 -1.72 -3.56 14.32
C GLN A 121 -2.36 -2.62 15.36
N GLU A 122 -1.99 -2.75 16.64
CA GLU A 122 -2.50 -1.88 17.70
C GLU A 122 -2.16 -0.39 17.46
N MET A 123 -0.94 -0.10 16.98
CA MET A 123 -0.54 1.27 16.64
C MET A 123 -1.35 1.86 15.48
N VAL A 124 -1.59 1.10 14.41
CA VAL A 124 -2.41 1.55 13.27
C VAL A 124 -3.86 1.80 13.69
N GLU A 125 -4.41 0.95 14.57
CA GLU A 125 -5.74 1.18 15.15
C GLU A 125 -5.77 2.41 16.07
N GLY A 126 -4.66 2.70 16.77
CA GLY A 126 -4.47 3.94 17.52
C GLY A 126 -4.60 5.17 16.64
N ILE A 127 -3.83 5.22 15.55
CA ILE A 127 -3.89 6.28 14.54
C ILE A 127 -5.32 6.44 14.00
N ALA A 128 -6.01 5.33 13.69
CA ALA A 128 -7.37 5.38 13.18
C ALA A 128 -8.33 6.09 14.15
N ARG A 129 -8.24 5.76 15.45
CA ARG A 129 -9.07 6.40 16.49
C ARG A 129 -8.76 7.88 16.65
N GLU A 130 -7.49 8.28 16.56
CA GLU A 130 -7.07 9.68 16.66
C GLU A 130 -7.62 10.51 15.48
N MET A 131 -7.41 10.02 14.26
CA MET A 131 -7.85 10.70 13.02
C MET A 131 -9.38 10.83 12.94
N GLU A 132 -10.14 9.86 13.45
CA GLU A 132 -11.60 9.94 13.54
C GLU A 132 -12.08 10.99 14.54
N GLN A 133 -11.34 11.25 15.61
CA GLN A 133 -11.70 12.29 16.60
C GLN A 133 -11.43 13.70 16.08
N GLU A 134 -10.34 13.89 15.34
CA GLU A 134 -10.01 15.18 14.71
C GLU A 134 -11.05 15.58 13.67
N GLN A 135 -11.53 14.63 12.87
CA GLN A 135 -12.52 14.87 11.81
C GLN A 135 -13.94 15.15 12.35
N ASN A 136 -14.20 14.76 13.61
CA ASN A 136 -15.48 14.98 14.32
C ASN A 136 -15.42 16.13 15.34
N SER A 137 -14.32 16.88 15.40
CA SER A 137 -14.20 18.06 16.25
C SER A 137 -14.87 19.29 15.58
N PRO A 138 -15.72 20.05 16.30
CA PRO A 138 -16.56 21.11 15.73
C PRO A 138 -15.82 22.37 15.29
#